data_AF-A0A3B8IT23-F1
#
_entry.id   AF-A0A3B8IT23-F1
#
_cell.length_a   1.000
_cell.length_b   1.000
_cell.length_c   1.000
_cell.angle_alpha   90.00
_cell.angle_beta   90.00
_cell.angle_gamma   90.00
#
_symmetry.space_group_name_H-M   'P 1'
#
loop_
_entity.id
_entity.type
_entity.pdbx_description
1 polymer ?
#
loop_
_entity_poly.entity_id
_entity_poly.type
_entity_poly.pdbx_seq_one_letter_code
_entity_poly.pdbx_strand_id
1 'polypeptide(L)' 'GESDLDISFRQADGTWGPAINMGPNVNSQHWDAVASVTPDGKFLLFNRGMDEDNDNTDLYWVDARIIEELRSK' A
#
# COMPACT_ATOMS: atom_id res chain seq x y z
N GLY A 1 -8.97 -7.31 -1.67
CA GLY A 1 -10.33 -7.51 -2.21
C GLY A 1 -10.31 -7.51 -3.71
N GLU A 2 -11.04 -6.59 -4.37
CA GLU A 2 -10.99 -6.43 -5.84
C GLU A 2 -9.70 -5.75 -6.33
N SER A 3 -9.01 -5.03 -5.44
CA SER A 3 -7.66 -4.49 -5.62
C SER A 3 -6.92 -4.55 -4.30
N ASP A 4 -5.61 -4.81 -4.36
CA ASP A 4 -4.70 -4.85 -3.22
C ASP A 4 -3.47 -3.99 -3.53
N LEU A 5 -2.81 -3.51 -2.47
CA LEU A 5 -1.55 -2.81 -2.54
C LEU A 5 -0.38 -3.80 -2.39
N ASP A 6 0.50 -3.77 -3.39
CA ASP A 6 1.79 -4.44 -3.38
C ASP A 6 2.91 -3.41 -3.53
N ILE A 7 4.08 -3.72 -2.97
CA ILE A 7 5.29 -2.88 -3.06
C ILE A 7 6.44 -3.64 -3.71
N SER A 8 7.17 -2.98 -4.59
CA SER A 8 8.45 -3.47 -5.12
C SER A 8 9.55 -2.47 -4.81
N PHE A 9 10.77 -2.96 -4.64
CA PHE A 9 11.93 -2.15 -4.34
C PHE A 9 12.90 -2.13 -5.51
N ARG A 10 13.34 -0.91 -5.85
CA ARG A 10 14.37 -0.73 -6.87
C ARG A 10 15.74 -1.11 -6.31
N GLN A 11 16.42 -2.01 -7.01
CA GLN A 11 17.75 -2.49 -6.71
C GLN A 11 18.84 -1.50 -7.16
N ALA A 12 20.07 -1.70 -6.66
CA ALA A 12 21.21 -0.84 -7.01
C ALA A 12 21.58 -0.88 -8.50
N ASP A 13 21.29 -1.99 -9.18
CA ASP A 13 21.46 -2.15 -10.64
C ASP A 13 20.33 -1.49 -11.46
N GLY A 14 19.38 -0.84 -10.78
CA GLY A 14 18.26 -0.12 -11.38
C GLY A 14 17.06 -1.00 -11.73
N THR A 15 17.15 -2.32 -11.55
CA THR A 15 16.02 -3.26 -11.72
C THR A 15 15.03 -3.15 -10.56
N TRP A 16 13.82 -3.67 -10.75
CA TRP A 16 12.81 -3.78 -9.70
C TRP A 16 12.74 -5.23 -9.23
N GLY A 17 12.72 -5.42 -7.91
CA GLY A 17 12.48 -6.73 -7.32
C GLY A 17 11.03 -7.22 -7.54
N PRO A 18 10.72 -8.45 -7.10
CA PRO A 18 9.35 -8.94 -7.11
C PRO A 18 8.45 -8.03 -6.26
N ALA A 19 7.16 -7.95 -6.65
CA ALA A 19 6.16 -7.28 -5.84
C ALA A 19 5.86 -8.09 -4.57
N ILE A 20 5.73 -7.40 -3.45
CA ILE A 20 5.46 -7.95 -2.13
C ILE A 20 4.11 -7.42 -1.66
N ASN A 21 3.19 -8.31 -1.33
CA ASN A 21 1.90 -7.92 -0.77
C ASN A 21 2.09 -7.20 0.56
N MET A 22 1.46 -6.03 0.70
CA MET A 22 1.64 -5.17 1.89
C MET A 22 0.96 -5.74 3.15
N GLY A 23 0.25 -6.86 3.03
CA GLY A 23 -0.25 -7.66 4.13
C GLY A 23 -1.51 -7.10 4.80
N PRO A 24 -2.07 -7.82 5.79
CA PRO A 24 -3.40 -7.54 6.34
C PRO A 24 -3.49 -6.28 7.20
N ASN A 25 -2.35 -5.64 7.52
CA ASN A 25 -2.33 -4.34 8.19
C ASN A 25 -2.61 -3.19 7.21
N VAL A 26 -2.40 -3.41 5.92
CA VAL A 26 -2.62 -2.42 4.85
C VAL A 26 -3.81 -2.86 3.99
N ASN A 27 -3.76 -4.06 3.44
CA ASN A 27 -4.81 -4.62 2.60
C ASN A 27 -5.95 -5.19 3.43
N SER A 28 -7.14 -5.17 2.84
CA SER A 28 -8.37 -5.69 3.42
C SER A 28 -9.13 -6.56 2.41
N GLN A 29 -10.31 -7.01 2.81
CA GLN A 29 -11.24 -7.69 1.91
C GLN A 29 -11.87 -6.73 0.88
N HIS A 30 -11.77 -5.41 1.09
CA HIS A 30 -12.31 -4.40 0.19
C HIS A 30 -11.33 -4.05 -0.93
N TRP A 31 -11.70 -3.09 -1.78
CA TRP A 31 -10.79 -2.47 -2.73
C TRP A 31 -9.84 -1.52 -1.99
N ASP A 32 -8.54 -1.80 -2.04
CA ASP A 32 -7.49 -0.95 -1.46
C ASP A 32 -6.56 -0.45 -2.59
N ALA A 33 -6.45 0.86 -2.76
CA ALA A 33 -5.77 1.43 -3.93
C ALA A 33 -5.23 2.85 -3.72
N VAL A 34 -4.56 3.37 -4.76
CA VAL A 34 -4.14 4.78 -4.90
C VAL A 34 -3.20 5.22 -3.77
N ALA A 35 -2.22 4.37 -3.44
CA ALA A 35 -1.31 4.64 -2.34
C ALA A 35 -0.32 5.78 -2.64
N SER A 36 -0.02 6.60 -1.63
CA SER A 36 1.02 7.64 -1.67
C SER A 36 1.68 7.82 -0.31
N VAL A 37 2.94 8.24 -0.29
CA VAL A 37 3.68 8.52 0.96
C VAL A 37 3.71 10.02 1.20
N THR A 38 3.53 10.46 2.45
CA THR A 38 3.63 11.88 2.81
C THR A 38 5.01 12.45 2.49
N PRO A 39 5.13 13.77 2.21
CA PRO A 39 6.42 14.40 1.94
C PRO A 39 7.45 14.25 3.07
N ASP A 40 7.00 14.13 4.31
CA ASP A 40 7.86 13.89 5.47
C ASP A 40 8.14 12.40 5.74
N GLY A 41 7.62 11.50 4.90
CA GLY A 41 7.88 10.07 4.95
C GLY A 41 7.24 9.34 6.12
N LYS A 42 6.32 9.96 6.87
CA LYS A 42 5.76 9.36 8.09
C LYS A 42 4.54 8.48 7.85
N PHE A 43 3.75 8.77 6.82
CA PHE A 43 2.50 8.06 6.58
C PHE A 43 2.40 7.58 5.15
N LEU A 44 1.84 6.38 4.99
CA LEU A 44 1.31 5.88 3.74
C LEU A 44 -0.19 6.12 3.76
N LEU A 45 -0.68 6.91 2.79
CA LEU A 45 -2.09 7.17 2.57
C LEU A 45 -2.59 6.29 1.43
N PHE A 46 -3.83 5.83 1.51
CA PHE A 46 -4.48 5.05 0.47
C PHE A 46 -6.00 5.15 0.58
N ASN A 47 -6.69 4.81 -0.50
CA ASN A 47 -8.15 4.78 -0.56
C ASN A 47 -8.65 3.37 -0.28
N ARG A 48 -9.76 3.28 0.43
CA ARG A 48 -10.49 2.02 0.66
C ARG A 48 -11.94 2.16 0.24
N GLY A 49 -12.42 1.19 -0.54
CA GLY A 49 -13.84 1.02 -0.83
C GLY A 49 -14.62 0.64 0.43
N MET A 50 -15.73 1.33 0.67
CA MET A 50 -16.61 1.11 1.83
C MET A 50 -17.92 0.42 1.45
N ASP A 51 -18.14 0.19 0.16
CA ASP A 51 -19.22 -0.59 -0.43
C ASP A 51 -18.67 -1.55 -1.50
N GLU A 52 -19.54 -2.36 -2.11
CA GLU A 52 -19.14 -3.39 -3.09
C GLU A 52 -18.73 -2.77 -4.45
N ASP A 53 -19.33 -1.65 -4.83
CA ASP A 53 -19.10 -1.00 -6.13
C ASP A 53 -17.96 0.04 -6.10
N ASN A 54 -17.39 0.32 -4.92
CA ASN A 54 -16.38 1.34 -4.66
C ASN A 54 -16.84 2.78 -5.02
N ASP A 55 -18.14 3.04 -5.02
CA ASP A 55 -18.73 4.37 -5.21
C ASP A 55 -18.53 5.23 -3.95
N ASN A 56 -18.42 4.60 -2.78
CA ASN A 56 -17.98 5.23 -1.55
C ASN A 56 -16.56 4.80 -1.20
N THR A 57 -15.63 5.76 -1.24
CA THR A 57 -14.25 5.56 -0.79
C THR A 57 -13.89 6.51 0.33
N ASP A 58 -13.13 6.01 1.29
CA ASP A 58 -12.58 6.83 2.37
C ASP A 58 -11.05 6.78 2.36
N LEU A 59 -10.44 7.80 2.95
CA LEU A 59 -9.00 7.98 3.01
C LEU A 59 -8.46 7.35 4.29
N TYR A 60 -7.62 6.33 4.13
CA TYR A 60 -6.93 5.66 5.21
C TYR A 60 -5.47 6.05 5.24
N TRP A 61 -4.85 5.87 6.41
CA TRP A 61 -3.41 6.03 6.56
C TRP A 61 -2.84 5.03 7.57
N VAL A 62 -1.59 4.64 7.33
CA VAL A 62 -0.78 3.86 8.26
C VAL A 62 0.59 4.50 8.41
N ASP A 63 1.31 4.10 9.46
CA ASP A 63 2.71 4.48 9.61
C ASP A 63 3.55 3.89 8.47
N ALA A 64 4.33 4.75 7.81
CA ALA A 64 5.14 4.37 6.65
C ALA A 64 6.29 3.41 7.00
N ARG A 65 6.57 3.15 8.28
CA ARG A 65 7.54 2.14 8.74
C ARG A 65 7.29 0.75 8.13
N ILE A 66 6.05 0.43 7.76
CA ILE A 66 5.71 -0.82 7.07
C ILE A 66 6.54 -1.03 5.78
N ILE A 67 6.94 0.05 5.09
CA ILE A 67 7.77 -0.01 3.88
C ILE A 67 9.15 -0.58 4.19
N GLU A 68 9.74 -0.16 5.31
CA GLU A 68 11.08 -0.63 5.71
C GLU A 68 11.04 -2.03 6.30
N GLU A 69 9.96 -2.39 7.00
CA GLU A 69 9.71 -3.77 7.43
C GLU A 69 9.64 -4.73 6.23
N LEU A 70 8.97 -4.32 5.15
CA LEU A 70 8.85 -5.12 3.92
C LEU A 70 10.14 -5.13 3.08
N ARG A 71 10.96 -4.07 3.13
CA ARG A 71 12.26 -4.04 2.44
C ARG A 71 13.24 -5.09 2.97
N SER A 72 13.09 -5.48 4.24
CA SER A 72 13.97 -6.45 4.90
C SER A 72 13.65 -7.92 4.59
N LYS A 73 12.55 -8.19 3.86
CA LYS A 73 12.13 -9.52 3.44
C LYS A 73 12.65 -9.87 2.06
#